data_AF-A0A662U838-F1
#
_entry.id   AF-A0A662U838-F1
#
_cell.length_a   1.000
_cell.length_b   1.000
_cell.length_c   1.000
_cell.angle_alpha   90.00
_cell.angle_beta   90.00
_cell.angle_gamma   90.00
#
_symmetry.space_group_name_H-M   'P 1'
#
loop_
_entity.id
_entity.type
_entity.pdbx_description
1 polymer ?
#
loop_
_entity_poly.entity_id
_entity_poly.type
_entity_poly.pdbx_seq_one_letter_code
_entity_poly.pdbx_strand_id
1 'polypeptide(L)'
;EVSEGYVLVFLEGKTSKDLVKEIKEQAKNHVKTYRALIISEDRIEKHDLEVLEDTFNNVLVSQRTPTRVLRRRPDILREKMVYKVATRKVCENIFEAIIKCQGGLYVKELINGDQGRTNPSFSSVVGKNLKCLELDVLSISASTRE
;
A
#
# COMPACT_ATOMS: atom_id res chain seq x y z
N GLU A 1 -21.39 17.49 21.24
CA GLU A 1 -21.81 16.07 21.18
C GLU A 1 -20.87 15.35 20.25
N VAL A 2 -20.14 14.34 20.73
CA VAL A 2 -19.28 13.50 19.90
C VAL A 2 -20.16 12.37 19.38
N SER A 3 -20.34 12.24 18.07
CA SER A 3 -21.21 11.19 17.53
C SER A 3 -20.67 9.81 17.91
N GLU A 4 -21.55 8.88 18.28
CA GLU A 4 -21.30 7.43 18.40
C GLU A 4 -21.00 6.75 17.02
N GLY A 5 -20.40 7.48 16.08
CA GLY A 5 -20.20 7.06 14.68
C GLY A 5 -18.83 6.44 14.41
N TYR A 6 -18.73 5.66 13.32
CA TYR A 6 -17.49 5.02 12.85
C TYR A 6 -16.35 5.99 12.48
N VAL A 7 -16.62 7.29 12.41
CA VAL A 7 -15.68 8.32 11.97
C VAL A 7 -15.75 9.52 12.91
N LEU A 8 -14.60 9.98 13.36
CA LEU A 8 -14.45 11.25 14.05
C LEU A 8 -13.96 12.29 13.05
N VAL A 9 -14.63 13.45 13.02
CA VAL A 9 -14.31 14.56 12.11
C VAL A 9 -14.04 15.81 12.93
N PHE A 10 -12.92 16.46 12.62
CA PHE A 10 -12.54 17.75 13.18
C PHE A 10 -12.47 18.77 12.06
N LEU A 11 -13.19 19.89 12.21
CA LEU A 11 -13.16 20.99 11.26
C LEU A 11 -12.12 22.02 11.72
N GLU A 12 -11.01 22.12 11.01
CA GLU A 12 -9.92 23.04 11.36
C GLU A 12 -10.14 24.48 10.86
N GLY A 13 -10.91 24.65 9.78
CA GLY A 13 -11.17 25.97 9.23
C GLY A 13 -11.80 25.97 7.85
N LYS A 14 -11.95 27.16 7.28
CA LYS A 14 -12.40 27.36 5.90
C LYS A 14 -11.27 27.05 4.92
N THR A 15 -11.62 26.63 3.70
CA THR A 15 -10.66 26.27 2.64
C THR A 15 -10.96 27.01 1.34
N SER A 16 -10.01 27.02 0.41
CA SER A 16 -10.15 27.57 -0.95
C SER A 16 -9.99 26.46 -2.00
N LYS A 17 -10.45 26.71 -3.23
CA LYS A 17 -10.27 25.77 -4.34
C LYS A 17 -8.78 25.51 -4.63
N ASP A 18 -7.94 26.53 -4.48
CA ASP A 18 -6.51 26.43 -4.72
C ASP A 18 -5.83 25.55 -3.68
N LEU A 19 -6.18 25.71 -2.40
CA LEU A 19 -5.66 24.87 -1.33
C LEU A 19 -6.05 23.39 -1.53
N VAL A 20 -7.27 23.11 -1.97
CA VAL A 20 -7.71 21.75 -2.30
C VAL A 20 -6.87 21.14 -3.43
N LYS A 21 -6.49 21.94 -4.43
CA LYS A 21 -5.64 21.49 -5.53
C LYS A 21 -4.22 21.18 -5.04
N GLU A 22 -3.65 22.07 -4.24
CA GLU A 22 -2.33 21.89 -3.64
C GLU A 22 -2.25 20.61 -2.80
N ILE A 23 -3.21 20.38 -1.90
CA ILE A 23 -3.28 19.17 -1.07
C ILE A 23 -3.31 17.90 -1.95
N LYS A 24 -4.09 17.91 -3.05
CA LYS A 24 -4.16 16.77 -3.98
C LYS A 24 -2.86 16.51 -4.72
N GLU A 25 -2.11 17.56 -5.04
CA GLU A 25 -0.81 17.46 -5.69
C GLU A 25 0.24 16.92 -4.71
N GLN A 26 0.30 17.46 -3.49
CA GLN A 26 1.19 17.02 -2.43
C GLN A 26 0.91 15.58 -1.98
N ALA A 27 -0.36 15.17 -1.93
CA ALA A 27 -0.75 13.81 -1.56
C ALA A 27 -0.16 12.69 -2.45
N LYS A 28 0.30 13.03 -3.67
CA LYS A 28 1.01 12.09 -4.56
C LYS A 28 2.46 11.83 -4.14
N ASN A 29 3.03 12.74 -3.35
CA ASN A 29 4.40 12.71 -2.86
C ASN A 29 4.48 12.38 -1.37
N HIS A 30 3.37 12.49 -0.64
CA HIS A 30 3.29 12.07 0.75
C HIS A 30 3.69 10.62 0.91
N VAL A 31 4.35 10.33 2.01
CA VAL A 31 4.63 8.98 2.46
C VAL A 31 3.41 8.48 3.22
N LYS A 32 3.07 7.22 2.99
CA LYS A 32 1.98 6.54 3.68
C LYS A 32 2.48 5.24 4.28
N THR A 33 2.02 4.96 5.48
CA THR A 33 2.27 3.68 6.14
C THR A 33 0.97 2.92 6.24
N TYR A 34 0.98 1.70 5.75
CA TYR A 34 -0.15 0.79 5.78
C TYR A 34 0.16 -0.41 6.65
N ARG A 35 -0.87 -1.00 7.24
CA ARG A 35 -0.84 -2.36 7.78
C ARG A 35 -1.75 -3.23 6.92
N ALA A 36 -1.22 -4.32 6.40
CA ALA A 36 -1.98 -5.27 5.60
C ALA A 36 -1.97 -6.64 6.28
N LEU A 37 -3.15 -7.24 6.43
CA LEU A 37 -3.29 -8.65 6.75
C LEU A 37 -3.39 -9.42 5.43
N ILE A 38 -2.49 -10.38 5.23
CA ILE A 38 -2.27 -11.04 3.94
C ILE A 38 -2.42 -12.54 4.13
N ILE A 39 -3.21 -13.16 3.26
CA ILE A 39 -3.32 -14.61 3.15
C ILE A 39 -2.58 -15.11 1.90
N SER A 40 -1.86 -16.21 2.07
CA SER A 40 -1.22 -16.98 1.01
C SER A 40 -2.04 -18.24 0.76
N GLU A 41 -2.21 -18.63 -0.52
CA GLU A 41 -2.84 -19.92 -0.85
C GLU A 41 -1.98 -21.11 -0.37
N ASP A 42 -0.66 -20.97 -0.46
CA ASP A 42 0.32 -21.93 0.06
C ASP A 42 0.89 -21.50 1.41
N ARG A 43 1.54 -22.44 2.12
CA ARG A 43 2.22 -22.16 3.39
C ARG A 43 3.26 -21.05 3.22
N ILE A 44 3.20 -20.06 4.11
CA ILE A 44 4.21 -18.99 4.19
C ILE A 44 5.29 -19.39 5.20
N GLU A 45 6.52 -19.44 4.75
CA GLU A 45 7.69 -19.74 5.55
C GLU A 45 8.38 -18.48 6.02
N LYS A 46 9.24 -18.61 7.03
CA LYS A 46 10.01 -17.47 7.55
C LYS A 46 10.90 -16.87 6.46
N HIS A 47 11.47 -17.72 5.60
CA HIS A 47 12.32 -17.30 4.50
C HIS A 47 11.56 -16.42 3.49
N ASP A 48 10.30 -16.72 3.17
CA ASP A 48 9.50 -15.88 2.27
C ASP A 48 9.34 -14.45 2.82
N LEU A 49 9.12 -14.36 4.13
CA LEU A 49 8.96 -13.09 4.84
C LEU A 49 10.26 -12.27 4.83
N GLU A 50 11.39 -12.92 5.09
CA GLU A 50 12.71 -12.30 5.00
C GLU A 50 12.99 -11.78 3.58
N VAL A 51 12.69 -12.58 2.55
CA VAL A 51 12.85 -12.18 1.15
C VAL A 51 11.98 -10.96 0.81
N LEU A 52 10.75 -10.87 1.34
CA LEU A 52 9.89 -9.69 1.15
C LEU A 52 10.51 -8.44 1.81
N GLU A 53 11.00 -8.53 3.03
CA GLU A 53 11.62 -7.40 3.73
C GLU A 53 12.88 -6.91 3.00
N ASP A 54 13.72 -7.83 2.55
CA ASP A 54 14.96 -7.53 1.83
C ASP A 54 14.68 -6.93 0.45
N THR A 55 13.73 -7.51 -0.29
CA THR A 55 13.39 -7.05 -1.65
C THR A 55 12.69 -5.69 -1.64
N PHE A 56 11.83 -5.44 -0.65
CA PHE A 56 11.02 -4.22 -0.57
C PHE A 56 11.59 -3.18 0.40
N ASN A 57 12.90 -2.97 0.32
CA ASN A 57 13.64 -1.91 1.00
C ASN A 57 14.16 -0.89 -0.03
N ASN A 58 13.55 0.30 -0.07
CA ASN A 58 13.82 1.35 -1.07
C ASN A 58 13.79 0.87 -2.53
N VAL A 59 12.72 0.15 -2.88
CA VAL A 59 12.54 -0.37 -4.24
C VAL A 59 11.54 0.47 -5.04
N LEU A 60 11.83 0.65 -6.32
CA LEU A 60 10.91 1.25 -7.28
C LEU A 60 9.97 0.18 -7.83
N VAL A 61 8.66 0.41 -7.73
CA VAL A 61 7.64 -0.52 -8.20
C VAL A 61 6.89 0.09 -9.37
N SER A 62 6.85 -0.64 -10.47
CA SER A 62 6.13 -0.28 -11.69
C SER A 62 4.73 -0.87 -11.65
N GLN A 63 3.71 0.00 -11.57
CA GLN A 63 2.31 -0.37 -11.46
C GLN A 63 1.52 0.18 -12.65
N ARG A 64 1.01 -0.72 -13.49
CA ARG A 64 -0.03 -0.37 -14.45
C ARG A 64 -1.34 -0.18 -13.69
N THR A 65 -2.22 0.67 -14.22
CA THR A 65 -3.47 1.04 -13.53
C THR A 65 -4.28 -0.22 -13.19
N PRO A 66 -4.62 -0.47 -11.92
CA PRO A 66 -5.20 -1.74 -11.52
C PRO A 66 -6.47 -2.10 -12.29
N THR A 67 -6.64 -3.39 -12.59
CA THR A 67 -7.79 -3.91 -13.34
C THR A 67 -9.12 -3.43 -12.74
N ARG A 68 -9.24 -3.49 -11.42
CA ARG A 68 -10.45 -3.10 -10.67
C ARG A 68 -10.85 -1.62 -10.81
N VAL A 69 -9.94 -0.74 -11.25
CA VAL A 69 -10.21 0.70 -11.42
C VAL A 69 -10.17 1.18 -12.87
N LEU A 70 -9.89 0.30 -13.84
CA LEU A 70 -9.76 0.66 -15.27
C LEU A 70 -10.98 1.39 -15.83
N ARG A 71 -12.20 1.05 -15.39
CA ARG A 71 -13.41 1.75 -15.82
C ARG A 71 -13.42 3.25 -15.49
N ARG A 72 -12.65 3.66 -14.47
CA ARG A 72 -12.68 5.03 -13.90
C ARG A 72 -11.36 5.79 -14.10
N ARG A 73 -10.31 5.11 -14.56
CA ARG A 73 -8.95 5.66 -14.62
C ARG A 73 -8.31 5.27 -15.95
N PRO A 74 -7.53 6.17 -16.57
CA PRO A 74 -6.80 5.82 -17.78
C PRO A 74 -5.78 4.73 -17.48
N ASP A 75 -5.64 3.79 -18.42
CA ASP A 75 -4.71 2.67 -18.31
C ASP A 75 -3.28 3.13 -18.56
N ILE A 76 -2.57 3.53 -17.51
CA ILE A 76 -1.18 3.99 -17.58
C ILE A 76 -0.29 3.26 -16.58
N LEU A 77 1.00 3.17 -16.92
CA LEU A 77 2.08 2.72 -16.04
C LEU A 77 2.56 3.88 -15.15
N ARG A 78 2.77 3.62 -13.87
CA ARG A 78 3.34 4.57 -12.91
C ARG A 78 4.40 3.86 -12.09
N GLU A 79 5.46 4.59 -11.78
CA GLU A 79 6.49 4.11 -10.86
C GLU A 79 6.29 4.75 -9.50
N LYS A 80 6.39 3.95 -8.45
CA LYS A 80 6.19 4.37 -7.06
C LYS A 80 7.17 3.67 -6.14
N MET A 81 7.70 4.43 -5.18
CA MET A 81 8.64 3.88 -4.20
C MET A 81 7.92 3.10 -3.10
N VAL A 82 8.43 1.92 -2.79
CA VAL A 82 8.24 1.26 -1.51
C VAL A 82 9.51 1.51 -0.71
N TYR A 83 9.39 2.26 0.39
CA TYR A 83 10.53 2.67 1.20
C TYR A 83 10.96 1.55 2.14
N LYS A 84 10.01 0.85 2.75
CA LYS A 84 10.30 -0.24 3.68
C LYS A 84 9.10 -1.15 3.83
N VAL A 85 9.37 -2.44 3.98
CA VAL A 85 8.41 -3.45 4.42
C VAL A 85 8.95 -4.11 5.67
N ALA A 86 8.09 -4.35 6.65
CA ALA A 86 8.36 -5.19 7.80
C ALA A 86 7.20 -6.18 7.94
N THR A 87 7.50 -7.44 8.22
CA THR A 87 6.51 -8.51 8.22
C THR A 87 6.46 -9.24 9.56
N ARG A 88 5.33 -9.87 9.83
CA ARG A 88 5.14 -10.72 11.00
C ARG A 88 4.23 -11.88 10.64
N LYS A 89 4.72 -13.10 10.83
CA LYS A 89 3.89 -14.30 10.67
C LYS A 89 2.79 -14.32 11.74
N VAL A 90 1.55 -14.57 11.32
CA VAL A 90 0.38 -14.71 12.22
C VAL A 90 0.04 -16.19 12.38
N CYS A 91 -0.07 -16.93 11.28
CA CYS A 91 -0.23 -18.39 11.27
C CYS A 91 0.37 -19.00 9.99
N GLU A 92 0.06 -20.27 9.68
CA GLU A 92 0.71 -20.99 8.57
C GLU A 92 0.63 -20.30 7.21
N ASN A 93 -0.50 -19.66 6.90
CA ASN A 93 -0.77 -19.04 5.61
C ASN A 93 -1.10 -17.54 5.73
N ILE A 94 -1.03 -16.97 6.94
CA ILE A 94 -1.39 -15.57 7.20
C ILE A 94 -0.21 -14.85 7.82
N PHE A 95 0.08 -13.67 7.31
CA PHE A 95 1.07 -12.76 7.86
C PHE A 95 0.57 -11.32 7.77
N GLU A 96 1.11 -10.45 8.61
CA GLU A 96 0.94 -9.01 8.50
C GLU A 96 2.17 -8.39 7.85
N ALA A 97 1.95 -7.30 7.11
CA ALA A 97 3.00 -6.45 6.58
C ALA A 97 2.72 -4.97 6.92
N ILE A 98 3.72 -4.31 7.49
CA ILE A 98 3.79 -2.85 7.60
C ILE A 98 4.52 -2.33 6.37
N ILE A 99 3.83 -1.52 5.56
CA ILE A 99 4.30 -1.08 4.24
C ILE A 99 4.39 0.44 4.25
N LYS A 100 5.61 0.97 4.21
CA LYS A 100 5.88 2.41 4.06
C LYS A 100 6.15 2.70 2.58
N CYS A 101 5.30 3.48 1.94
CA CYS A 101 5.37 3.70 0.49
C CYS A 101 4.98 5.13 0.07
N GLN A 102 5.27 5.46 -1.17
CA GLN A 102 4.88 6.74 -1.78
C GLN A 102 3.38 6.81 -2.04
N GLY A 103 2.82 8.02 -1.93
CA GLY A 103 1.45 8.33 -2.25
C GLY A 103 1.04 7.91 -3.66
N GLY A 104 -0.12 7.27 -3.75
CA GLY A 104 -0.66 6.76 -5.01
C GLY A 104 -0.17 5.37 -5.41
N LEU A 105 0.67 4.72 -4.59
CA LEU A 105 0.95 3.29 -4.73
C LEU A 105 -0.31 2.48 -4.42
N TYR A 106 -0.60 1.49 -5.26
CA TYR A 106 -1.74 0.58 -5.11
C TYR A 106 -1.32 -0.64 -4.28
N VAL A 107 -1.52 -0.56 -2.96
CA VAL A 107 -1.01 -1.58 -2.01
C VAL A 107 -1.61 -2.98 -2.24
N LYS A 108 -2.90 -3.07 -2.58
CA LYS A 108 -3.52 -4.38 -2.89
C LYS A 108 -2.84 -5.07 -4.06
N GLU A 109 -2.48 -4.27 -5.07
CA GLU A 109 -1.82 -4.74 -6.27
C GLU A 109 -0.30 -4.95 -6.09
N LEU A 110 0.33 -4.24 -5.16
CA LEU A 110 1.67 -4.58 -4.66
C LEU A 110 1.68 -5.98 -4.03
N ILE A 111 0.63 -6.34 -3.29
CA ILE A 111 0.52 -7.65 -2.63
C ILE A 111 0.24 -8.75 -3.66
N ASN A 112 -0.84 -8.62 -4.45
CA ASN A 112 -1.32 -9.72 -5.30
C ASN A 112 -0.72 -9.75 -6.72
N GLY A 113 -0.04 -8.68 -7.16
CA GLY A 113 0.58 -8.54 -8.48
C GLY A 113 -0.36 -8.19 -9.64
N ASP A 114 -1.69 -8.21 -9.44
CA ASP A 114 -2.73 -7.93 -10.44
C ASP A 114 -2.45 -8.61 -11.80
N GLN A 115 -2.17 -9.92 -11.77
CA GLN A 115 -1.84 -10.73 -12.96
C GLN A 115 -0.64 -10.17 -13.76
N GLY A 116 0.41 -9.71 -13.06
CA GLY A 116 1.64 -9.19 -13.67
C GLY A 116 1.57 -7.70 -14.05
N ARG A 117 0.52 -6.98 -13.63
CA ARG A 117 0.39 -5.53 -13.86
C ARG A 117 1.16 -4.69 -12.84
N THR A 118 1.66 -5.31 -11.76
CA THR A 118 2.59 -4.71 -10.80
C THR A 118 3.87 -5.51 -10.73
N ASN A 119 5.03 -4.84 -10.86
CA ASN A 119 6.35 -5.46 -10.78
C ASN A 119 7.38 -4.55 -10.10
N PRO A 120 8.15 -5.05 -9.11
CA PRO A 120 7.93 -6.32 -8.40
C PRO A 120 6.64 -6.29 -7.57
N SER A 121 6.07 -7.45 -7.28
CA SER A 121 4.95 -7.66 -6.35
C SER A 121 5.31 -8.70 -5.30
N PHE A 122 4.60 -8.74 -4.17
CA PHE A 122 4.87 -9.73 -3.13
C PHE A 122 4.65 -11.13 -3.69
N SER A 123 3.50 -11.37 -4.34
CA SER A 123 3.20 -12.67 -4.99
C SER A 123 4.30 -13.12 -5.94
N SER A 124 4.80 -12.23 -6.81
CA SER A 124 5.85 -12.60 -7.77
C SER A 124 7.19 -12.87 -7.10
N VAL A 125 7.50 -12.17 -6.00
CA VAL A 125 8.77 -12.30 -5.28
C VAL A 125 8.85 -13.61 -4.51
N VAL A 126 7.76 -14.03 -3.84
CA VAL A 126 7.74 -15.31 -3.09
C VAL A 126 7.21 -16.48 -3.92
N GLY A 127 6.78 -16.24 -5.16
CA GLY A 127 6.24 -17.28 -6.05
C GLY A 127 4.93 -17.91 -5.57
N LYS A 128 4.13 -17.17 -4.79
CA LYS A 128 2.87 -17.65 -4.17
C LYS A 128 1.73 -16.71 -4.47
N ASN A 129 0.50 -17.22 -4.51
CA ASN A 129 -0.67 -16.38 -4.70
C ASN A 129 -1.10 -15.74 -3.38
N LEU A 130 -0.91 -14.42 -3.28
CA LEU A 130 -1.24 -13.64 -2.09
C LEU A 130 -2.50 -12.79 -2.29
N LYS A 131 -3.32 -12.68 -1.24
CA LYS A 131 -4.51 -11.83 -1.20
C LYS A 131 -4.49 -10.94 0.05
N CYS A 132 -4.84 -9.68 -0.13
CA CYS A 132 -5.03 -8.73 0.96
C CYS A 132 -6.41 -8.94 1.58
N LEU A 133 -6.45 -9.39 2.84
CA LEU A 133 -7.67 -9.56 3.63
C LEU A 133 -8.11 -8.22 4.23
N GLU A 134 -7.18 -7.56 4.90
CA GLU A 134 -7.41 -6.27 5.56
C GLU A 134 -6.32 -5.28 5.16
N LEU A 135 -6.67 -3.99 5.16
CA LEU A 135 -5.74 -2.91 4.83
C LEU A 135 -6.11 -1.65 5.60
N ASP A 136 -5.25 -1.29 6.55
CA ASP A 136 -5.38 -0.09 7.36
C ASP A 136 -4.37 0.97 6.93
N VAL A 137 -4.78 2.23 6.96
CA VAL A 137 -3.87 3.37 6.85
C VAL A 137 -3.43 3.75 8.26
N LEU A 138 -2.15 3.58 8.57
CA LEU A 138 -1.61 3.93 9.89
C LEU A 138 -1.17 5.40 9.96
N SER A 139 -0.58 5.93 8.88
CA SER A 139 -0.14 7.32 8.85
C SER A 139 -0.02 7.89 7.44
N ILE A 140 -0.07 9.22 7.36
CA ILE A 140 0.20 10.03 6.17
C ILE A 140 1.17 11.13 6.60
N SER A 141 2.35 11.20 5.99
CA SER A 141 3.38 12.18 6.31
C SER A 141 3.89 12.88 5.04
N ALA A 142 4.32 14.14 5.19
CA ALA A 142 4.91 14.90 4.08
C ALA A 142 6.34 14.45 3.72
N SER A 143 7.00 13.69 4.59
CA SER A 143 8.39 13.24 4.37
C SER A 143 8.59 11.78 4.81
N THR A 144 9.70 11.19 4.35
CA THR A 144 10.15 9.84 4.75
C THR A 144 10.82 9.80 6.12
N ARG A 145 11.14 10.96 6.72
CA ARG A 145 11.77 11.04 8.06
C ARG A 145 10.77 10.56 9.11
N GLU A 146 11.28 9.83 10.09
CA GLU A 146 10.54 9.45 11.30
C GLU A 146 10.28 10.66 12.19
#